data_AF-A0A937LC28-F1
#
_entry.id   AF-A0A937LC28-F1
#
_cell.length_a   1.000
_cell.length_b   1.000
_cell.length_c   1.000
_cell.angle_alpha   90.00
_cell.angle_beta   90.00
_cell.angle_gamma   90.00
#
_symmetry.space_group_name_H-M   'P 1'
#
loop_
_entity.id
_entity.type
_entity.pdbx_description
1 polymer ?
#
loop_
_entity_poly.entity_id
_entity_poly.type
_entity_poly.pdbx_seq_one_letter_code
_entity_poly.pdbx_strand_id
1 'polypeptide(L)'
;MKYFFIILFFFQSVLAFENSKIDMGKFYINKYEVTILEFKSYADKNKFISLAEISGGGYEWKAGWEKRENWNYFTPYGKKPESLLEPAVHLNKFEAENYCKSINGRLPNFEEWSYAAYTQHLNSKIFIKGKTYKFPSGDEAINMNSQGLLNHNKHIDVTKLPEGINGLVGMGGNVWEWVDNQKSNKSLTAGASWWYGGKKTGKEGAQYKPSDFYAIYVGFRCVFDKS
;
A
#
# COMPACT_ATOMS: atom_id res chain seq x y z
N MET A 1 3.10 61.16 -15.26
CA MET A 1 2.18 60.04 -14.98
C MET A 1 2.97 58.74 -15.11
N LYS A 2 3.27 58.06 -13.99
CA LYS A 2 3.87 56.71 -13.99
C LYS A 2 2.82 55.76 -13.44
N TYR A 3 2.31 54.88 -14.30
CA TYR A 3 1.39 53.83 -13.90
C TYR A 3 2.20 52.71 -13.24
N PHE A 4 1.90 52.44 -11.96
CA PHE A 4 2.46 51.31 -11.23
C PHE A 4 1.54 50.11 -11.48
N PHE A 5 2.04 49.13 -12.24
CA PHE A 5 1.35 47.85 -12.42
C PHE A 5 1.64 46.98 -11.19
N ILE A 6 0.65 46.81 -10.32
CA ILE A 6 0.72 45.83 -9.23
C ILE A 6 0.28 44.49 -9.80
N ILE A 7 1.24 43.57 -9.95
CA ILE A 7 0.97 42.17 -10.31
C ILE A 7 0.59 41.45 -9.00
N LEU A 8 -0.69 41.13 -8.84
CA LEU A 8 -1.15 40.21 -7.80
C LEU A 8 -0.88 38.77 -8.24
N PHE A 9 0.04 38.11 -7.57
CA PHE A 9 0.23 36.66 -7.68
C PHE A 9 -0.86 35.94 -6.88
N PHE A 10 -1.81 35.32 -7.58
CA PHE A 10 -2.71 34.34 -6.99
C PHE A 10 -1.97 33.01 -6.83
N PHE A 11 -1.53 32.71 -5.60
CA PHE A 11 -1.09 31.35 -5.25
C PHE A 11 -2.33 30.46 -5.13
N GLN A 12 -2.64 29.70 -6.19
CA GLN A 12 -3.51 28.55 -6.06
C GLN A 12 -2.72 27.46 -5.30
N SER A 13 -3.17 27.12 -4.10
CA SER A 13 -2.65 25.97 -3.37
C SER A 13 -3.00 24.71 -4.15
N VAL A 14 -2.04 24.17 -4.91
CA VAL A 14 -2.15 22.81 -5.44
C VAL A 14 -2.10 21.88 -4.23
N LEU A 15 -3.22 21.24 -3.90
CA LEU A 15 -3.25 20.24 -2.83
C LEU A 15 -2.38 19.05 -3.28
N ALA A 16 -1.17 18.96 -2.72
CA ALA A 16 -0.31 17.80 -2.91
C ALA A 16 -0.93 16.59 -2.20
N PHE A 17 -0.78 15.40 -2.79
CA PHE A 17 -1.18 14.17 -2.13
C PHE A 17 -0.43 13.99 -0.81
N GLU A 18 -1.16 13.72 0.27
CA GLU A 18 -0.62 13.35 1.57
C GLU A 18 -1.27 12.04 2.02
N ASN A 19 -0.45 11.04 2.33
CA ASN A 19 -0.94 9.79 2.89
C ASN A 19 -1.22 9.99 4.38
N SER A 20 -2.47 10.36 4.68
CA SER A 20 -2.87 10.69 6.05
C SER A 20 -2.71 9.50 7.00
N LYS A 21 -2.35 9.82 8.24
CA LYS A 21 -2.18 8.85 9.33
C LYS A 21 -3.50 8.69 10.10
N ILE A 22 -4.06 7.49 10.10
CA ILE A 22 -5.26 7.14 10.85
C ILE A 22 -4.88 6.74 12.27
N ASP A 23 -5.50 7.39 13.26
CA ASP A 23 -5.27 7.10 14.68
C ASP A 23 -6.00 5.83 15.13
N MET A 24 -5.24 4.81 15.53
CA MET A 24 -5.73 3.52 16.02
C MET A 24 -5.71 3.44 17.55
N GLY A 25 -5.61 4.56 18.25
CA GLY A 25 -5.50 4.66 19.70
C GLY A 25 -4.08 4.43 20.20
N LYS A 26 -3.47 3.29 19.87
CA LYS A 26 -2.11 2.89 20.33
C LYS A 26 -0.98 3.26 19.37
N PHE A 27 -1.30 3.36 18.09
CA PHE A 27 -0.38 3.67 17.00
C PHE A 27 -1.15 4.45 15.92
N TYR A 28 -0.42 4.99 14.96
CA TYR A 28 -1.01 5.48 13.71
C TYR A 28 -0.70 4.55 12.55
N ILE A 29 -1.57 4.48 11.56
CA ILE A 29 -1.36 3.71 10.32
C ILE A 29 -1.62 4.59 9.10
N ASN A 30 -0.84 4.44 8.04
CA ASN A 30 -1.13 5.12 6.78
C ASN A 30 -2.50 4.70 6.21
N LYS A 31 -3.28 5.67 5.75
CA LYS A 31 -4.61 5.46 5.15
C LYS A 31 -4.53 4.58 3.91
N TYR A 32 -3.54 4.84 3.06
CA TYR A 32 -3.30 4.14 1.81
C TYR A 32 -2.02 3.31 1.88
N GLU A 33 -1.92 2.33 0.99
CA GLU A 33 -0.65 1.69 0.63
C GLU A 33 0.37 2.78 0.21
N VAL A 34 1.66 2.55 0.44
CA VAL A 34 2.71 3.48 0.00
C VAL A 34 2.71 3.55 -1.52
N THR A 35 2.62 4.76 -2.06
CA THR A 35 2.51 5.01 -3.49
C THR A 35 3.85 5.09 -4.20
N ILE A 36 3.84 4.98 -5.53
CA ILE A 36 5.01 5.24 -6.39
C ILE A 36 5.54 6.66 -6.15
N LEU A 37 4.66 7.65 -5.99
CA LEU A 37 5.02 9.05 -5.71
C LEU A 37 5.85 9.18 -4.43
N GLU A 38 5.36 8.57 -3.35
CA GLU A 38 6.01 8.57 -2.05
C GLU A 38 7.35 7.83 -2.10
N PHE A 39 7.37 6.62 -2.65
CA PHE A 39 8.59 5.81 -2.71
C PHE A 39 9.63 6.42 -3.65
N LYS A 40 9.22 7.00 -4.78
CA LYS A 40 10.12 7.74 -5.67
C LYS A 40 10.78 8.91 -4.95
N SER A 41 10.03 9.67 -4.16
CA SER A 41 10.59 10.79 -3.40
C SER A 41 11.64 10.31 -2.38
N TYR A 42 11.39 9.17 -1.72
CA TYR A 42 12.39 8.48 -0.90
C TYR A 42 13.61 8.05 -1.71
N ALA A 43 13.40 7.44 -2.87
CA ALA A 43 14.47 6.90 -3.69
C ALA A 43 15.41 8.00 -4.20
N ASP A 44 14.85 9.09 -4.72
CA ASP A 44 15.59 10.25 -5.21
C ASP A 44 16.41 10.90 -4.07
N LYS A 45 15.79 11.09 -2.90
CA LYS A 45 16.44 11.70 -1.73
C LYS A 45 17.61 10.88 -1.20
N ASN A 46 17.47 9.55 -1.20
CA ASN A 46 18.46 8.64 -0.60
C ASN A 46 19.41 8.02 -1.63
N LYS A 47 19.28 8.37 -2.92
CA LYS A 47 19.98 7.71 -4.04
C LYS A 47 19.82 6.18 -3.98
N PHE A 48 18.63 5.74 -3.58
CA PHE A 48 18.31 4.33 -3.41
C PHE A 48 18.00 3.70 -4.77
N ILE A 49 18.50 2.48 -4.97
CA ILE A 49 18.22 1.65 -6.15
C ILE A 49 17.69 0.32 -5.63
N SER A 50 16.50 -0.07 -6.07
CA SER A 50 15.86 -1.31 -5.61
C SER A 50 16.57 -2.56 -6.14
N LEU A 51 16.38 -3.69 -5.48
CA LEU A 51 16.89 -4.98 -5.93
C LEU A 51 16.28 -5.39 -7.27
N ALA A 52 15.03 -5.01 -7.55
CA ALA A 52 14.40 -5.21 -8.85
C ALA A 52 15.13 -4.42 -9.95
N GLU A 53 15.52 -3.16 -9.69
CA GLU A 53 16.33 -2.36 -10.62
C GLU A 53 17.73 -2.93 -10.81
N ILE A 54 18.43 -3.28 -9.72
CA ILE A 54 19.77 -3.89 -9.77
C ILE A 54 19.75 -5.20 -10.57
N SER A 55 18.70 -5.99 -10.37
CA SER A 55 18.52 -7.25 -11.07
C SER A 55 18.07 -7.05 -12.53
N GLY A 56 17.65 -5.85 -12.94
CA GLY A 56 17.12 -5.58 -14.29
C GLY A 56 15.66 -6.01 -14.50
N GLY A 57 14.92 -6.33 -13.44
CA GLY A 57 13.51 -6.68 -13.55
C GLY A 57 12.89 -7.33 -12.31
N GLY A 58 11.60 -7.10 -12.16
CA GLY A 58 10.70 -7.65 -11.15
C GLY A 58 10.02 -8.94 -11.61
N TYR A 59 9.16 -9.50 -10.76
CA TYR A 59 8.53 -10.79 -11.01
C TYR A 59 7.00 -10.71 -11.12
N GLU A 60 6.43 -11.59 -11.93
CA GLU A 60 5.02 -11.94 -11.89
C GLU A 60 4.80 -13.45 -11.90
N TRP A 61 3.59 -13.87 -11.51
CA TRP A 61 3.18 -15.27 -11.57
C TRP A 61 2.21 -15.50 -12.72
N LYS A 62 2.59 -16.37 -13.66
CA LYS A 62 1.70 -16.89 -14.73
C LYS A 62 1.69 -18.41 -14.71
N ALA A 63 2.52 -19.05 -15.55
CA ALA A 63 2.75 -20.50 -15.53
C ALA A 63 3.90 -20.90 -14.59
N GLY A 64 4.30 -19.97 -13.71
CA GLY A 64 5.48 -20.02 -12.85
C GLY A 64 5.94 -18.59 -12.54
N TRP A 65 7.00 -18.47 -11.75
CA TRP A 65 7.67 -17.19 -11.52
C TRP A 65 8.44 -16.76 -12.76
N GLU A 66 8.01 -15.66 -13.37
CA GLU A 66 8.65 -15.08 -14.55
C GLU A 66 9.23 -13.72 -14.21
N LYS A 67 10.53 -13.55 -14.48
CA LYS A 67 11.17 -12.24 -14.41
C LYS A 67 10.77 -11.42 -15.63
N ARG A 68 10.41 -10.17 -15.41
CA ARG A 68 10.02 -9.20 -16.43
C ARG A 68 11.02 -8.06 -16.47
N GLU A 69 11.63 -7.89 -17.64
CA GLU A 69 12.63 -6.85 -17.86
C GLU A 69 12.06 -5.46 -17.55
N ASN A 70 12.84 -4.64 -16.87
CA ASN A 70 12.49 -3.26 -16.50
C ASN A 70 11.24 -3.12 -15.62
N TRP A 71 10.72 -4.20 -15.02
CA TRP A 71 9.68 -4.10 -14.01
C TRP A 71 10.29 -3.73 -12.66
N ASN A 72 9.83 -2.67 -12.01
CA ASN A 72 10.30 -2.20 -10.70
C ASN A 72 9.23 -1.33 -10.04
N TYR A 73 9.51 -0.72 -8.88
CA TYR A 73 8.54 0.10 -8.17
C TYR A 73 8.03 1.29 -9.00
N PHE A 74 8.87 1.91 -9.85
CA PHE A 74 8.50 3.08 -10.63
C PHE A 74 7.78 2.72 -11.93
N THR A 75 8.10 1.57 -12.50
CA THR A 75 7.51 1.04 -13.73
C THR A 75 6.99 -0.38 -13.47
N PRO A 76 5.90 -0.52 -12.68
CA PRO A 76 5.46 -1.83 -12.21
C PRO A 76 5.20 -2.83 -13.33
N TYR A 77 4.68 -2.34 -14.46
CA TYR A 77 4.39 -3.11 -15.66
C TYR A 77 5.39 -2.85 -16.81
N GLY A 78 6.61 -2.42 -16.51
CA GLY A 78 7.68 -2.15 -17.49
C GLY A 78 7.45 -0.90 -18.34
N LYS A 79 6.47 -0.08 -17.96
CA LYS A 79 6.14 1.20 -18.58
C LYS A 79 5.78 2.21 -17.50
N LYS A 80 5.77 3.50 -17.85
CA LYS A 80 5.32 4.56 -16.97
C LYS A 80 3.90 4.26 -16.45
N PRO A 81 3.63 4.39 -15.14
CA PRO A 81 2.32 4.12 -14.57
C PRO A 81 1.31 5.18 -15.06
N GLU A 82 0.03 4.82 -15.02
CA GLU A 82 -1.05 5.76 -15.37
C GLU A 82 -1.21 6.81 -14.28
N SER A 83 -0.95 6.45 -13.02
CA SER A 83 -0.91 7.35 -11.88
C SER A 83 0.30 7.07 -11.00
N LEU A 84 0.97 8.13 -10.52
CA LEU A 84 2.00 7.97 -9.48
C LEU A 84 1.40 7.62 -8.10
N LEU A 85 0.07 7.63 -7.96
CA LEU A 85 -0.63 7.18 -6.77
C LEU A 85 -1.00 5.68 -6.82
N GLU A 86 -0.54 4.95 -7.84
CA GLU A 86 -0.53 3.48 -7.78
C GLU A 86 0.42 3.02 -6.65
N PRO A 87 0.22 1.83 -6.04
CA PRO A 87 1.10 1.30 -5.00
C PRO A 87 2.52 1.05 -5.51
N ALA A 88 3.52 1.35 -4.68
CA ALA A 88 4.89 0.93 -4.92
C ALA A 88 5.02 -0.59 -4.69
N VAL A 89 5.23 -1.34 -5.77
CA VAL A 89 5.43 -2.80 -5.78
C VAL A 89 6.83 -3.19 -6.21
N HIS A 90 7.13 -4.48 -6.34
CA HIS A 90 8.48 -4.97 -6.66
C HIS A 90 9.54 -4.52 -5.63
N LEU A 91 9.14 -4.40 -4.37
CA LEU A 91 10.01 -4.12 -3.24
C LEU A 91 9.94 -5.29 -2.27
N ASN A 92 11.11 -5.73 -1.80
CA ASN A 92 11.21 -6.75 -0.78
C ASN A 92 10.93 -6.18 0.61
N LYS A 93 10.84 -7.06 1.61
CA LYS A 93 10.49 -6.65 2.97
C LYS A 93 11.48 -5.63 3.55
N PHE A 94 12.77 -5.79 3.28
CA PHE A 94 13.81 -4.92 3.83
C PHE A 94 13.78 -3.52 3.21
N GLU A 95 13.49 -3.43 1.90
CA GLU A 95 13.32 -2.15 1.20
C GLU A 95 12.09 -1.39 1.70
N ALA A 96 10.97 -2.11 1.88
CA ALA A 96 9.75 -1.57 2.47
C ALA A 96 9.99 -1.06 3.91
N GLU A 97 10.70 -1.84 4.72
CA GLU A 97 11.05 -1.47 6.10
C GLU A 97 11.96 -0.23 6.15
N ASN A 98 12.97 -0.15 5.26
CA ASN A 98 13.86 1.01 5.18
C ASN A 98 13.13 2.28 4.77
N TYR A 99 12.16 2.18 3.86
CA TYR A 99 11.27 3.31 3.56
C TYR A 99 10.50 3.74 4.81
N CYS A 100 9.83 2.82 5.51
CA CYS A 100 9.04 3.18 6.69
C CYS A 100 9.91 3.84 7.77
N LYS A 101 11.12 3.32 8.01
CA LYS A 101 12.09 3.93 8.94
C LYS A 101 12.47 5.36 8.53
N SER A 102 12.62 5.63 7.24
CA SER A 102 13.00 6.96 6.73
C SER A 102 11.94 8.05 7.00
N ILE A 103 10.70 7.65 7.25
CA ILE A 103 9.58 8.54 7.60
C ILE A 103 9.19 8.44 9.07
N ASN A 104 10.11 7.99 9.93
CA ASN A 104 9.92 7.76 11.36
C ASN A 104 8.78 6.77 11.69
N GLY A 105 8.53 5.83 10.78
CA GLY A 105 7.60 4.73 10.97
C GLY A 105 8.31 3.37 10.94
N ARG A 106 7.50 2.33 10.86
CA ARG A 106 7.92 0.93 10.69
C ARG A 106 6.86 0.16 9.92
N LEU A 107 7.18 -1.05 9.48
CA LEU A 107 6.13 -1.95 9.03
C LEU A 107 5.25 -2.34 10.24
N PRO A 108 3.93 -2.51 10.06
CA PRO A 108 3.07 -3.04 11.10
C PRO A 108 3.47 -4.47 11.43
N ASN A 109 3.32 -4.88 12.69
CA ASN A 109 3.19 -6.31 12.96
C ASN A 109 1.77 -6.79 12.57
N PHE A 110 1.56 -8.10 12.50
CA PHE A 110 0.31 -8.69 12.03
C PHE A 110 -0.85 -8.47 13.00
N GLU A 111 -0.58 -8.30 14.28
CA GLU A 111 -1.61 -7.95 15.26
C GLU A 111 -2.14 -6.54 14.99
N GLU A 112 -1.25 -5.56 14.81
CA GLU A 112 -1.59 -4.18 14.46
C GLU A 112 -2.30 -4.09 13.12
N TRP A 113 -1.75 -4.77 12.09
CA TRP A 113 -2.34 -4.80 10.77
C TRP A 113 -3.75 -5.40 10.81
N SER A 114 -3.92 -6.54 11.49
CA SER A 114 -5.23 -7.19 11.63
C SER A 114 -6.22 -6.36 12.45
N TYR A 115 -5.74 -5.71 13.51
CA TYR A 115 -6.54 -4.84 14.37
C TYR A 115 -7.10 -3.65 13.57
N ALA A 116 -6.29 -3.10 12.67
CA ALA A 116 -6.69 -2.02 11.76
C ALA A 116 -7.59 -2.51 10.61
N ALA A 117 -7.29 -3.67 10.03
CA ALA A 117 -8.00 -4.20 8.86
C ALA A 117 -9.41 -4.68 9.17
N TYR A 118 -9.64 -5.26 10.35
CA TYR A 118 -10.86 -6.04 10.62
C TYR A 118 -11.74 -5.49 11.73
N THR A 119 -11.22 -4.64 12.62
CA THR A 119 -12.00 -4.11 13.74
C THR A 119 -12.27 -2.62 13.56
N GLN A 120 -13.52 -2.20 13.65
CA GLN A 120 -13.89 -0.79 13.53
C GLN A 120 -13.70 -0.05 14.86
N HIS A 121 -12.83 0.95 14.90
CA HIS A 121 -12.56 1.77 16.09
C HIS A 121 -13.08 3.19 15.95
N LEU A 122 -13.09 3.73 14.72
CA LEU A 122 -13.57 5.06 14.43
C LEU A 122 -15.09 5.08 14.26
N ASN A 123 -15.71 6.26 14.31
CA ASN A 123 -17.13 6.38 13.97
C ASN A 123 -17.32 6.16 12.46
N SER A 124 -18.31 5.39 12.07
CA SER A 124 -18.65 5.12 10.67
C SER A 124 -20.16 5.05 10.50
N LYS A 125 -20.63 5.40 9.30
CA LYS A 125 -22.04 5.22 8.89
C LYS A 125 -22.35 3.78 8.45
N ILE A 126 -21.31 3.01 8.10
CA ILE A 126 -21.43 1.68 7.49
C ILE A 126 -21.00 0.59 8.50
N PHE A 127 -19.91 0.84 9.23
CA PHE A 127 -19.34 -0.12 10.16
C PHE A 127 -19.69 0.21 11.62
N ILE A 128 -20.14 -0.79 12.37
CA ILE A 128 -20.41 -0.73 13.81
C ILE A 128 -19.10 -0.65 14.59
N LYS A 129 -18.92 0.40 15.38
CA LYS A 129 -17.78 0.57 16.29
C LYS A 129 -17.67 -0.58 17.30
N GLY A 130 -16.45 -1.10 17.48
CA GLY A 130 -16.14 -2.26 18.32
C GLY A 130 -16.35 -3.62 17.65
N LYS A 131 -17.01 -3.67 16.49
CA LYS A 131 -17.21 -4.94 15.78
C LYS A 131 -15.95 -5.34 15.01
N THR A 132 -15.60 -6.62 15.10
CA THR A 132 -14.62 -7.28 14.24
C THR A 132 -15.34 -8.02 13.11
N TYR A 133 -14.91 -7.75 11.88
CA TYR A 133 -15.47 -8.28 10.65
C TYR A 133 -14.57 -9.36 10.04
N LYS A 134 -15.11 -10.10 9.07
CA LYS A 134 -14.39 -11.18 8.39
C LYS A 134 -13.42 -10.69 7.32
N PHE A 135 -13.75 -9.58 6.66
CA PHE A 135 -13.00 -8.98 5.57
C PHE A 135 -12.81 -7.48 5.81
N PRO A 136 -11.83 -6.84 5.14
CA PRO A 136 -11.64 -5.38 5.27
C PRO A 136 -12.83 -4.56 4.75
N SER A 137 -13.70 -5.18 3.95
CA SER A 137 -14.97 -4.63 3.46
C SER A 137 -16.18 -4.90 4.36
N GLY A 138 -16.02 -5.61 5.49
CA GLY A 138 -17.11 -5.99 6.38
C GLY A 138 -17.33 -7.51 6.48
N ASP A 139 -18.57 -7.93 6.74
CA ASP A 139 -18.90 -9.36 6.92
C ASP A 139 -18.76 -10.16 5.61
N GLU A 140 -18.86 -9.47 4.47
CA GLU A 140 -18.74 -10.02 3.13
C GLU A 140 -17.54 -9.42 2.39
N ALA A 141 -16.97 -10.20 1.47
CA ALA A 141 -15.87 -9.76 0.61
C ALA A 141 -16.43 -9.07 -0.64
N ILE A 142 -16.62 -7.75 -0.55
CA ILE A 142 -17.23 -6.92 -1.60
C ILE A 142 -16.46 -5.60 -1.73
N ASN A 143 -16.63 -4.87 -2.85
CA ASN A 143 -16.10 -3.51 -3.02
C ASN A 143 -14.58 -3.35 -2.76
N MET A 144 -13.79 -4.37 -3.08
CA MET A 144 -12.33 -4.37 -2.97
C MET A 144 -11.71 -4.64 -4.33
N ASN A 145 -10.50 -4.15 -4.59
CA ASN A 145 -9.77 -4.50 -5.81
C ASN A 145 -9.23 -5.94 -5.71
N SER A 146 -10.12 -6.90 -5.91
CA SER A 146 -9.87 -8.33 -5.92
C SER A 146 -10.59 -8.94 -7.12
N GLN A 147 -10.12 -10.10 -7.58
CA GLN A 147 -10.67 -10.78 -8.75
C GLN A 147 -12.17 -11.01 -8.60
N GLY A 148 -12.94 -10.51 -9.57
CA GLY A 148 -14.40 -10.68 -9.63
C GLY A 148 -15.22 -9.70 -8.79
N LEU A 149 -14.60 -8.69 -8.14
CA LEU A 149 -15.32 -7.69 -7.35
C LEU A 149 -15.41 -6.32 -8.06
N LEU A 150 -14.28 -5.64 -8.26
CA LEU A 150 -14.22 -4.32 -8.92
C LEU A 150 -13.78 -4.38 -10.39
N ASN A 151 -13.63 -5.59 -10.96
CA ASN A 151 -13.28 -5.82 -12.37
C ASN A 151 -11.99 -5.14 -12.87
N HIS A 152 -11.04 -4.87 -11.98
CA HIS A 152 -9.67 -4.51 -12.37
C HIS A 152 -8.80 -5.76 -12.50
N ASN A 153 -7.86 -5.72 -13.45
CA ASN A 153 -6.87 -6.78 -13.70
C ASN A 153 -5.44 -6.34 -13.36
N LYS A 154 -5.31 -5.33 -12.49
CA LYS A 154 -4.06 -4.75 -12.01
C LYS A 154 -4.29 -4.00 -10.70
N HIS A 155 -3.21 -3.62 -10.01
CA HIS A 155 -3.33 -2.61 -8.95
C HIS A 155 -3.67 -1.27 -9.60
N ILE A 156 -4.36 -0.42 -8.85
CA ILE A 156 -4.77 0.91 -9.32
C ILE A 156 -4.43 1.97 -8.28
N ASP A 157 -4.57 3.21 -8.71
CA ASP A 157 -4.49 4.40 -7.88
C ASP A 157 -5.28 4.23 -6.57
N VAL A 158 -4.58 4.37 -5.44
CA VAL A 158 -5.13 4.14 -4.10
C VAL A 158 -6.31 5.06 -3.78
N THR A 159 -6.41 6.23 -4.43
CA THR A 159 -7.48 7.21 -4.20
C THR A 159 -8.78 6.87 -4.93
N LYS A 160 -8.76 5.89 -5.84
CA LYS A 160 -9.93 5.42 -6.61
C LYS A 160 -10.64 4.24 -5.97
N LEU A 161 -10.07 3.70 -4.88
CA LEU A 161 -10.61 2.54 -4.19
C LEU A 161 -11.60 2.94 -3.09
N PRO A 162 -12.64 2.13 -2.82
CA PRO A 162 -13.56 2.38 -1.72
C PRO A 162 -12.86 2.36 -0.36
N GLU A 163 -13.35 3.17 0.57
CA GLU A 163 -12.97 3.10 1.98
C GLU A 163 -13.54 1.83 2.63
N GLY A 164 -12.68 1.14 3.37
CA GLY A 164 -13.05 0.01 4.22
C GLY A 164 -13.16 0.41 5.68
N ILE A 165 -12.98 -0.58 6.55
CA ILE A 165 -12.97 -0.42 8.00
C ILE A 165 -11.95 0.66 8.42
N ASN A 166 -12.32 1.48 9.40
CA ASN A 166 -11.57 2.64 9.89
C ASN A 166 -11.29 3.74 8.84
N GLY A 167 -11.97 3.73 7.69
CA GLY A 167 -11.67 4.64 6.59
C GLY A 167 -10.34 4.32 5.89
N LEU A 168 -9.76 3.15 6.17
CA LEU A 168 -8.55 2.66 5.50
C LEU A 168 -8.89 2.17 4.10
N VAL A 169 -7.98 2.35 3.17
CA VAL A 169 -8.17 2.01 1.77
C VAL A 169 -7.13 0.99 1.35
N GLY A 170 -7.54 -0.03 0.59
CA GLY A 170 -6.64 -1.07 0.11
C GLY A 170 -6.20 -2.11 1.16
N MET A 171 -6.80 -2.14 2.36
CA MET A 171 -6.48 -3.19 3.36
C MET A 171 -6.83 -4.60 2.86
N GLY A 172 -7.72 -4.71 1.87
CA GLY A 172 -8.06 -5.95 1.18
C GLY A 172 -8.03 -5.76 -0.34
N GLY A 173 -7.30 -6.63 -1.03
CA GLY A 173 -7.07 -6.49 -2.45
C GLY A 173 -6.01 -5.43 -2.77
N ASN A 174 -6.04 -4.92 -4.00
CA ASN A 174 -4.99 -4.07 -4.58
C ASN A 174 -3.62 -4.76 -4.52
N VAL A 175 -2.80 -4.58 -3.48
CA VAL A 175 -1.54 -5.33 -3.32
C VAL A 175 -1.46 -6.04 -1.97
N TRP A 176 -0.75 -7.17 -1.94
CA TRP A 176 -0.31 -7.76 -0.68
C TRP A 176 0.54 -6.76 0.08
N GLU A 177 0.42 -6.73 1.40
CA GLU A 177 1.21 -5.81 2.22
C GLU A 177 2.21 -6.57 3.09
N TRP A 178 3.49 -6.17 3.03
CA TRP A 178 4.51 -6.65 3.98
C TRP A 178 4.15 -6.26 5.42
N VAL A 179 4.29 -7.23 6.34
CA VAL A 179 4.17 -7.01 7.79
C VAL A 179 5.37 -7.62 8.51
N ASP A 180 5.77 -7.05 9.64
CA ASP A 180 7.01 -7.39 10.35
C ASP A 180 6.89 -8.63 11.25
N ASN A 181 6.34 -9.71 10.71
CA ASN A 181 6.35 -11.02 11.35
C ASN A 181 7.22 -11.96 10.54
N GLN A 182 8.34 -12.36 11.13
CA GLN A 182 9.34 -13.19 10.47
C GLN A 182 9.33 -14.62 11.02
N LYS A 183 9.57 -15.59 10.13
CA LYS A 183 9.86 -16.99 10.47
C LYS A 183 11.00 -17.47 9.59
N SER A 184 12.18 -17.68 10.19
CA SER A 184 13.40 -17.98 9.44
C SER A 184 13.65 -16.91 8.36
N ASN A 185 13.86 -17.29 7.10
CA ASN A 185 14.08 -16.39 5.97
C ASN A 185 12.78 -15.86 5.31
N LYS A 186 11.62 -15.99 5.97
CA LYS A 186 10.33 -15.57 5.42
C LYS A 186 9.69 -14.48 6.26
N SER A 187 9.01 -13.55 5.61
CA SER A 187 8.17 -12.52 6.23
C SER A 187 6.72 -12.70 5.83
N LEU A 188 5.81 -12.32 6.71
CA LEU A 188 4.37 -12.41 6.47
C LEU A 188 3.91 -11.28 5.54
N THR A 189 2.92 -11.59 4.72
CA THR A 189 2.14 -10.64 3.92
C THR A 189 0.65 -10.81 4.20
N ALA A 190 -0.11 -9.73 4.15
CA ALA A 190 -1.56 -9.73 4.43
C ALA A 190 -2.36 -8.97 3.35
N GLY A 191 -3.70 -9.05 3.42
CA GLY A 191 -4.62 -8.28 2.58
C GLY A 191 -4.95 -8.88 1.20
N ALA A 192 -4.14 -9.81 0.70
CA ALA A 192 -4.22 -10.30 -0.69
C ALA A 192 -4.00 -9.19 -1.73
N SER A 193 -4.16 -9.51 -3.01
CA SER A 193 -3.99 -8.53 -4.10
C SER A 193 -5.12 -8.64 -5.12
N TRP A 194 -5.11 -7.76 -6.12
CA TRP A 194 -6.01 -7.77 -7.28
C TRP A 194 -6.08 -9.12 -7.99
N TRP A 195 -5.03 -9.95 -7.88
CA TRP A 195 -4.96 -11.28 -8.49
C TRP A 195 -5.83 -12.34 -7.80
N TYR A 196 -6.18 -12.14 -6.52
CA TYR A 196 -6.87 -13.15 -5.72
C TYR A 196 -8.36 -12.82 -5.60
N GLY A 197 -9.19 -13.86 -5.48
CA GLY A 197 -10.60 -13.69 -5.16
C GLY A 197 -10.80 -13.13 -3.73
N GLY A 198 -11.91 -12.41 -3.53
CA GLY A 198 -12.18 -11.66 -2.30
C GLY A 198 -12.05 -12.45 -0.99
N LYS A 199 -12.35 -13.75 -0.99
CA LYS A 199 -12.19 -14.62 0.21
C LYS A 199 -10.75 -14.64 0.74
N LYS A 200 -9.75 -14.41 -0.11
CA LYS A 200 -8.34 -14.42 0.28
C LYS A 200 -7.92 -13.18 1.07
N THR A 201 -8.73 -12.12 1.08
CA THR A 201 -8.49 -10.88 1.82
C THR A 201 -8.75 -11.00 3.32
N GLY A 202 -9.38 -12.09 3.79
CA GLY A 202 -9.64 -12.31 5.21
C GLY A 202 -8.37 -12.67 6.00
N LYS A 203 -8.46 -12.64 7.33
CA LYS A 203 -7.30 -12.81 8.24
C LYS A 203 -6.47 -14.06 7.97
N GLU A 204 -7.14 -15.20 7.77
CA GLU A 204 -6.50 -16.50 7.46
C GLU A 204 -5.87 -16.56 6.06
N GLY A 205 -6.06 -15.52 5.23
CA GLY A 205 -5.45 -15.38 3.92
C GLY A 205 -3.96 -15.07 3.97
N ALA A 206 -3.47 -14.53 5.09
CA ALA A 206 -2.09 -14.10 5.29
C ALA A 206 -1.09 -15.22 4.98
N GLN A 207 0.06 -14.87 4.39
CA GLN A 207 1.02 -15.84 3.88
C GLN A 207 2.45 -15.40 4.09
N TYR A 208 3.29 -16.36 4.47
CA TYR A 208 4.74 -16.19 4.48
C TYR A 208 5.30 -16.26 3.06
N LYS A 209 6.17 -15.31 2.74
CA LYS A 209 6.98 -15.26 1.52
C LYS A 209 8.45 -15.08 1.90
N PRO A 210 9.43 -15.51 1.09
CA PRO A 210 10.84 -15.18 1.34
C PRO A 210 11.00 -13.68 1.57
N SER A 211 11.77 -13.26 2.55
CA SER A 211 11.86 -11.83 2.92
C SER A 211 12.51 -10.97 1.82
N ASP A 212 13.32 -11.58 0.96
CA ASP A 212 13.97 -11.01 -0.21
C ASP A 212 13.10 -11.07 -1.48
N PHE A 213 11.89 -11.65 -1.39
CA PHE A 213 10.97 -11.75 -2.51
C PHE A 213 10.39 -10.38 -2.88
N TYR A 214 10.16 -10.14 -4.18
CA TYR A 214 9.48 -8.95 -4.68
C TYR A 214 8.73 -9.29 -5.97
N ALA A 215 7.51 -8.77 -6.13
CA ALA A 215 6.68 -9.02 -7.30
C ALA A 215 5.63 -7.92 -7.51
N ILE A 216 4.99 -7.97 -8.67
CA ILE A 216 4.00 -7.01 -9.17
C ILE A 216 2.80 -6.78 -8.24
N TYR A 217 2.55 -7.71 -7.33
CA TYR A 217 1.37 -7.71 -6.49
C TYR A 217 1.69 -7.54 -5.00
N VAL A 218 2.94 -7.25 -4.63
CA VAL A 218 3.36 -7.05 -3.24
C VAL A 218 3.88 -5.63 -3.06
N GLY A 219 3.21 -4.86 -2.20
CA GLY A 219 3.62 -3.56 -1.69
C GLY A 219 3.56 -3.57 -0.16
N PHE A 220 3.23 -2.43 0.44
CA PHE A 220 3.23 -2.27 1.90
C PHE A 220 2.56 -0.96 2.34
N ARG A 221 2.33 -0.83 3.65
CA ARG A 221 2.03 0.43 4.34
C ARG A 221 2.82 0.53 5.65
N CYS A 222 2.91 1.73 6.20
CA CYS A 222 3.64 1.99 7.44
C CYS A 222 2.70 2.26 8.62
N VAL A 223 3.20 1.95 9.82
CA VAL A 223 2.66 2.41 11.10
C VAL A 223 3.66 3.28 11.83
N PHE A 224 3.17 4.04 12.81
CA PHE A 224 3.94 4.99 13.59
C PHE A 224 3.55 4.84 15.06
N ASP A 225 4.55 4.70 15.92
CA ASP A 225 4.33 4.61 17.36
C ASP A 225 3.88 5.96 17.92
N LYS A 226 3.00 5.92 18.94
CA LYS A 226 2.69 7.12 19.72
C LYS A 226 3.80 7.36 20.73
N SER A 227 4.32 8.58 20.75
CA SER A 227 5.22 9.09 21.80
C SER A 227 4.49 9.22 23.13
#